data_AF-A0A418C2A4-F1
#
_entry.id   AF-A0A418C2A4-F1
#
_cell.length_a   1.000
_cell.length_b   1.000
_cell.length_c   1.000
_cell.angle_alpha   90.00
_cell.angle_beta   90.00
_cell.angle_gamma   90.00
#
_symmetry.space_group_name_H-M   'P 1'
#
loop_
_entity.id
_entity.type
_entity.pdbx_description
1 polymer ?
#
loop_
_entity_poly.entity_id
_entity_poly.type
_entity_poly.pdbx_seq_one_letter_code
_entity_poly.pdbx_strand_id
1 'polypeptide(L)'
;GGGFDEKFDVLGLGLESVMGGYTAIPLAINLSPSYGLFQDYAFREFKKPALTLEIVGDDFVVDVATIKTHGLDVYKGINQFAKEVTVFNG
;
A
#
# COMPACT_ATOMS: atom_id res chain seq x y z
N GLY A 1 15.09 1.67 9.51
CA GLY A 1 15.19 2.82 8.61
C GLY A 1 14.81 4.11 9.30
N GLY A 2 15.68 4.66 10.17
CA GLY A 2 15.48 5.98 10.77
C GLY A 2 14.16 6.18 11.54
N GLY A 3 13.55 5.10 12.05
CA GLY A 3 12.22 5.12 12.68
C GLY A 3 11.03 5.13 11.73
N PHE A 4 11.24 5.09 10.40
CA PHE A 4 10.18 5.03 9.41
C PHE A 4 9.70 3.61 9.13
N ASP A 5 10.57 2.60 9.24
CA ASP A 5 10.19 1.20 8.99
C ASP A 5 9.04 0.80 9.93
N GLU A 6 9.17 1.09 11.22
CA GLU A 6 8.14 0.80 12.23
C GLU A 6 6.84 1.57 11.97
N LYS A 7 6.94 2.79 11.41
CA LYS A 7 5.75 3.57 11.01
C LYS A 7 5.06 2.97 9.78
N PHE A 8 5.83 2.45 8.82
CA PHE A 8 5.29 1.74 7.67
C PHE A 8 4.68 0.40 8.08
N ASP A 9 5.23 -0.29 9.08
CA ASP A 9 4.63 -1.52 9.62
C ASP A 9 3.25 -1.25 10.23
N VAL A 10 3.13 -0.20 11.08
CA VAL A 10 1.83 0.19 11.66
C VAL A 10 0.83 0.59 10.57
N LEU A 11 1.25 1.41 9.61
CA LEU A 11 0.41 1.82 8.48
C LEU A 11 -0.04 0.59 7.68
N GLY A 12 0.87 -0.34 7.38
CA GLY A 12 0.60 -1.56 6.65
C GLY A 12 -0.44 -2.45 7.35
N LEU A 13 -0.26 -2.73 8.64
CA LEU A 13 -1.20 -3.48 9.45
C LEU A 13 -2.60 -2.84 9.50
N GLY A 14 -2.64 -1.50 9.56
CA GLY A 14 -3.89 -0.73 9.47
C GLY A 14 -4.64 -0.99 8.17
N LEU A 15 -3.94 -0.97 7.03
CA LEU A 15 -4.53 -1.27 5.72
C LEU A 15 -4.99 -2.72 5.59
N GLU A 16 -4.16 -3.68 6.00
CA GLU A 16 -4.50 -5.12 5.97
C GLU A 16 -5.79 -5.42 6.76
N SER A 17 -6.03 -4.69 7.85
CA SER A 17 -7.24 -4.89 8.67
C SER A 17 -8.55 -4.60 7.94
N VAL A 18 -8.52 -3.84 6.82
CA VAL A 18 -9.71 -3.46 6.06
C VAL A 18 -9.70 -3.94 4.61
N MET A 19 -8.55 -4.29 4.06
CA MET A 19 -8.38 -4.73 2.66
C MET A 19 -8.31 -6.26 2.63
N GLY A 20 -9.41 -6.91 2.25
CA GLY A 20 -9.46 -8.37 2.15
C GLY A 20 -8.46 -8.90 1.11
N GLY A 21 -7.58 -9.81 1.52
CA GLY A 21 -6.66 -10.51 0.61
C GLY A 21 -5.40 -9.73 0.20
N TYR A 22 -5.08 -8.63 0.89
CA TYR A 22 -3.84 -7.88 0.67
C TYR A 22 -2.85 -8.10 1.82
N THR A 23 -1.56 -8.02 1.51
CA THR A 23 -0.46 -8.04 2.48
C THR A 23 0.44 -6.84 2.23
N ALA A 24 0.73 -6.08 3.28
CA ALA A 24 1.67 -4.98 3.26
C ALA A 24 3.09 -5.55 3.39
N ILE A 25 3.90 -5.32 2.37
CA ILE A 25 5.26 -5.85 2.29
C ILE A 25 6.15 -4.86 1.56
N PRO A 26 7.43 -4.67 1.97
CA PRO A 26 8.36 -3.87 1.20
C PRO A 26 8.50 -4.40 -0.23
N LEU A 27 8.33 -3.51 -1.21
CA LEU A 27 8.31 -3.90 -2.63
C LEU A 27 9.57 -4.66 -3.06
N ALA A 28 10.73 -4.24 -2.55
CA ALA A 28 12.02 -4.87 -2.82
C ALA A 28 12.12 -6.33 -2.33
N ILE A 29 11.26 -6.74 -1.39
CA ILE A 29 11.16 -8.12 -0.89
C ILE A 29 10.16 -8.94 -1.72
N ASN A 30 9.04 -8.33 -2.15
CA ASN A 30 7.91 -9.05 -2.73
C ASN A 30 8.03 -9.34 -4.23
N LEU A 31 8.51 -8.37 -5.03
CA LEU A 31 8.50 -8.46 -6.49
C LEU A 31 9.93 -8.56 -7.03
N SER A 32 10.65 -7.44 -6.99
CA SER A 32 12.06 -7.37 -7.34
C SER A 32 12.64 -6.04 -6.85
N PRO A 33 13.95 -5.96 -6.59
CA PRO A 33 14.62 -4.69 -6.34
C PRO A 33 14.40 -3.74 -7.53
N SER A 34 13.58 -2.72 -7.30
CA SER A 34 13.24 -1.68 -8.26
C SER A 34 13.54 -0.33 -7.64
N TYR A 35 14.12 0.58 -8.41
CA TYR A 35 14.64 1.85 -7.92
C TYR A 35 14.12 3.02 -8.75
N GLY A 36 13.91 4.16 -8.10
CA GLY A 36 13.46 5.38 -8.78
C GLY A 36 11.98 5.37 -9.10
N LEU A 37 11.21 4.59 -8.35
CA LEU A 37 9.77 4.51 -8.49
C LEU A 37 9.10 5.76 -7.93
N PHE A 38 7.84 5.97 -8.30
CA PHE A 38 7.10 7.15 -7.89
C PHE A 38 7.01 7.28 -6.35
N GLN A 39 6.75 6.17 -5.65
CA GLN A 39 6.71 6.16 -4.18
C GLN A 39 8.08 6.43 -3.53
N ASP A 40 9.17 5.99 -4.17
CA ASP A 40 10.53 6.28 -3.68
C ASP A 40 10.80 7.78 -3.72
N TYR A 41 10.46 8.41 -4.85
CA TYR A 41 10.57 9.86 -5.02
C TYR A 41 9.69 10.60 -4.02
N ALA A 42 8.41 10.24 -3.93
CA ALA A 42 7.45 10.91 -3.05
C ALA A 42 7.88 10.85 -1.58
N PHE A 43 8.30 9.67 -1.10
CA PHE A 43 8.80 9.55 0.26
C PHE A 43 10.10 10.33 0.47
N ARG A 44 11.05 10.25 -0.49
CA ARG A 44 12.33 10.95 -0.38
C ARG A 44 12.16 12.46 -0.28
N GLU A 45 11.30 13.02 -1.12
CA GLU A 45 11.03 14.45 -1.24
C GLU A 45 10.25 14.99 -0.05
N PHE A 46 9.11 14.36 0.29
CA PHE A 46 8.17 14.94 1.24
C PHE A 46 8.26 14.37 2.66
N LYS A 47 8.96 13.24 2.85
CA LYS A 47 8.95 12.45 4.10
C LYS A 47 7.54 12.08 4.56
N LYS A 48 6.64 11.84 3.59
CA LYS A 48 5.25 11.41 3.80
C LYS A 48 5.07 9.98 3.30
N PRO A 49 4.17 9.19 3.90
CA PRO A 49 4.00 7.80 3.50
C PRO A 49 3.53 7.73 2.05
N ALA A 50 4.12 6.83 1.27
CA ALA A 50 3.77 6.54 -0.11
C ALA A 50 3.80 5.03 -0.30
N LEU A 51 2.84 4.49 -1.06
CA LEU A 51 2.68 3.06 -1.28
C LEU A 51 2.23 2.77 -2.70
N THR A 52 2.39 1.52 -3.10
CA THR A 52 1.85 0.93 -4.33
C THR A 52 0.79 -0.09 -3.94
N LEU A 53 -0.35 -0.10 -4.62
CA LEU A 53 -1.37 -1.15 -4.49
C LEU A 53 -1.31 -2.04 -5.74
N GLU A 54 -0.92 -3.29 -5.56
CA GLU A 54 -0.99 -4.33 -6.59
C GLU A 54 -2.32 -5.06 -6.48
N ILE A 55 -3.23 -4.84 -7.44
CA ILE A 55 -4.58 -5.42 -7.40
C ILE A 55 -4.51 -6.93 -7.59
N VAL A 56 -5.26 -7.68 -6.78
CA VAL A 56 -5.31 -9.14 -6.83
C VAL A 56 -5.62 -9.65 -8.24
N GLY A 57 -4.77 -10.54 -8.73
CA GLY A 57 -4.87 -11.17 -10.05
C GLY A 57 -3.53 -11.77 -10.46
N ASP A 58 -3.56 -12.70 -11.42
CA ASP A 58 -2.34 -13.33 -11.95
C ASP A 58 -1.82 -12.63 -13.22
N ASP A 59 -2.67 -11.86 -13.89
CA ASP A 59 -2.34 -11.10 -15.09
C ASP A 59 -3.23 -9.84 -15.25
N PHE A 60 -3.16 -9.21 -16.42
CA PHE A 60 -3.93 -8.00 -16.75
C PHE A 60 -5.37 -8.28 -17.22
N VAL A 61 -5.77 -9.55 -17.39
CA VAL A 61 -7.09 -10.00 -17.87
C VAL A 61 -7.86 -10.63 -16.71
N VAL A 62 -8.75 -9.85 -16.12
CA VAL A 62 -9.53 -10.27 -14.94
C VAL A 62 -10.99 -10.59 -15.29
N ASP A 63 -11.61 -11.44 -14.47
CA ASP A 63 -13.05 -11.67 -14.54
C ASP A 63 -13.82 -10.40 -14.13
N VAL A 64 -14.76 -9.98 -14.96
CA VAL A 64 -15.64 -8.83 -14.72
C VAL A 64 -16.38 -8.95 -13.39
N ALA A 65 -16.67 -10.17 -12.92
CA ALA A 65 -17.32 -10.42 -11.64
C ALA A 65 -16.50 -9.94 -10.43
N THR A 66 -15.17 -9.88 -10.53
CA THR A 66 -14.30 -9.50 -9.40
C THR A 66 -14.07 -7.99 -9.30
N ILE A 67 -14.33 -7.23 -10.36
CA ILE A 67 -14.07 -5.78 -10.44
C ILE A 67 -14.70 -5.01 -9.27
N LYS A 68 -15.97 -5.29 -8.94
CA LYS A 68 -16.66 -4.60 -7.85
C LYS A 68 -16.06 -4.91 -6.49
N THR A 69 -15.67 -6.17 -6.27
CA THR A 69 -15.05 -6.61 -5.02
C THR A 69 -13.71 -5.91 -4.82
N HIS A 70 -12.82 -5.97 -5.81
CA HIS A 70 -11.50 -5.34 -5.72
C HIS A 70 -11.59 -3.81 -5.60
N GLY A 71 -12.51 -3.17 -6.33
CA GLY A 71 -12.76 -1.74 -6.20
C GLY A 71 -13.22 -1.35 -4.79
N LEU A 72 -14.06 -2.18 -4.15
CA LEU A 72 -14.49 -1.96 -2.77
C LEU A 72 -13.33 -2.11 -1.77
N ASP A 73 -12.44 -3.07 -1.96
CA ASP A 73 -11.29 -3.25 -1.07
C ASP A 73 -10.29 -2.11 -1.19
N VAL A 74 -9.98 -1.66 -2.41
CA VAL A 74 -9.16 -0.45 -2.64
C VAL A 74 -9.81 0.78 -2.02
N TYR A 75 -11.13 0.94 -2.17
CA TYR A 75 -11.86 2.05 -1.56
C TYR A 75 -11.72 2.06 -0.02
N LYS A 76 -11.86 0.90 0.64
CA LYS A 76 -11.63 0.78 2.10
C LYS A 76 -10.19 1.13 2.45
N GLY A 77 -9.23 0.63 1.67
CA GLY A 77 -7.80 0.90 1.82
C GLY A 77 -7.48 2.38 1.77
N ILE A 78 -7.95 3.11 0.76
CA ILE A 78 -7.72 4.56 0.62
C ILE A 78 -8.29 5.33 1.82
N ASN A 79 -9.50 4.96 2.28
CA ASN A 79 -10.10 5.60 3.46
C ASN A 79 -9.33 5.29 4.74
N GLN A 80 -8.79 4.09 4.89
CA GLN A 80 -7.97 3.73 6.05
C GLN A 80 -6.59 4.39 5.99
N PHE A 81 -5.98 4.45 4.80
CA PHE A 81 -4.73 5.18 4.56
C PHE A 81 -4.83 6.63 5.04
N ALA A 82 -5.92 7.33 4.72
CA ALA A 82 -6.14 8.69 5.19
C ALA A 82 -6.08 8.83 6.73
N LYS A 83 -6.53 7.80 7.48
CA LYS A 83 -6.43 7.77 8.94
C LYS A 83 -5.00 7.45 9.38
N GLU A 84 -4.40 6.40 8.84
CA GLU A 84 -3.04 5.96 9.18
C GLU A 84 -1.98 7.02 8.88
N VAL A 85 -2.19 7.84 7.85
CA VAL A 85 -1.30 8.96 7.49
C VAL A 85 -1.20 9.98 8.63
N THR A 86 -2.25 10.17 9.44
CA THR A 86 -2.19 11.09 10.59
C THR A 86 -1.25 10.53 11.66
N VAL A 87 -1.36 9.23 11.96
CA VAL A 87 -0.49 8.52 12.89
C VAL A 87 0.96 8.47 12.40
N PHE A 88 1.16 8.14 11.12
CA PHE A 88 2.49 8.06 10.50
C PHE A 88 3.26 9.38 10.63
N ASN A 89 2.57 10.51 10.43
CA ASN A 89 3.20 11.82 10.41
C ASN A 89 3.58 12.36 11.79
N GLY A 90 2.99 11.83 12.87
CA GLY A 90 3.14 12.36 14.23
C GLY A 90 2.19 13.52 14.49
#